data_AF-A0A1C6PC46-F1
#
_entry.id   AF-A0A1C6PC46-F1
#
_cell.length_a   1.000
_cell.length_b   1.000
_cell.length_c   1.000
_cell.angle_alpha   90.00
_cell.angle_beta   90.00
_cell.angle_gamma   90.00
#
_symmetry.space_group_name_H-M   'P 1'
#
loop_
_entity.id
_entity.type
_entity.pdbx_description
1 polymer ?
#
loop_
_entity_poly.entity_id
_entity_poly.type
_entity_poly.pdbx_seq_one_letter_code
_entity_poly.pdbx_strand_id
1 'polypeptide(L)'
;MPASPSTARAINDRLALRLLQSEGPLTAAQLKQLTGLSRPSVSDLVERLQDSGLITVVGEAGAERRGPNARLYGIVAEYAYLAALDVRTHSVAVVVADLLGRVRAEAAAPVPAGTATEEAVDRAVALVERAVRRAGAPALHSVGIGAPGLIDPVTGVLRGASGLPAWHRGLMAALQERMPASVVVENETNLAALAEQRAGAARDRDTFVLLWLDHGVGAAVVLDGVLRRGASGGAGEIGFLPVPGTGGLPSATSCDGGFHTLAGSAAVVALAARHGLTAEPQPHEPPAAAVVRAAVAAAATDAQAPDAVAFLDELAGRIALAAASVTAVLDPGCVVLGGEVGHAGGSRTRRPGRRPPRRDVTPAHRGQSGGTGRLGCAAGRPVHRPGRRSGRAVLPARPLRRPADAGQELRERHPPDRAFRGQMST
;
A
#
# COMPACT_ATOMS: atom_id res chain seq x y z
N MET A 1 2.67 -31.17 -3.71
CA MET A 1 3.79 -31.70 -4.53
C MET A 1 5.07 -31.03 -4.04
N PRO A 2 6.18 -31.76 -3.82
CA PRO A 2 7.46 -31.15 -3.48
C PRO A 2 7.90 -30.19 -4.59
N ALA A 3 8.53 -29.07 -4.23
CA ALA A 3 9.01 -28.08 -5.20
C ALA A 3 10.03 -28.73 -6.15
N SER A 4 9.96 -28.41 -7.45
CA SER A 4 10.99 -28.84 -8.39
C SER A 4 12.36 -28.27 -7.98
N PRO A 5 13.48 -28.90 -8.36
CA PRO A 5 14.82 -28.40 -8.06
C PRO A 5 15.05 -26.94 -8.52
N SER A 6 14.47 -26.55 -9.65
CA SER A 6 14.52 -25.17 -10.16
C SER A 6 13.73 -24.19 -9.29
N THR A 7 12.54 -24.60 -8.82
CA THR A 7 11.70 -23.79 -7.93
C THR A 7 12.37 -23.60 -6.57
N ALA A 8 12.97 -24.65 -6.01
CA ALA A 8 13.70 -24.58 -4.75
C ALA A 8 14.89 -23.61 -4.84
N ARG A 9 15.65 -23.64 -5.96
CA ARG A 9 16.74 -22.69 -6.22
C ARG A 9 16.24 -21.25 -6.27
N ALA A 10 15.18 -20.97 -7.03
CA ALA A 10 14.62 -19.62 -7.14
C ALA A 10 14.08 -19.08 -5.79
N ILE A 11 13.52 -19.96 -4.95
CA ILE A 11 13.10 -19.60 -3.58
C ILE A 11 14.31 -19.20 -2.73
N ASN A 12 15.38 -19.98 -2.79
CA ASN A 12 16.61 -19.71 -2.03
C ASN A 12 17.28 -18.41 -2.49
N ASP A 13 17.34 -18.17 -3.81
CA ASP A 13 17.92 -16.94 -4.38
C ASP A 13 17.14 -15.71 -3.92
N ARG A 14 15.80 -15.77 -3.98
CA ARG A 14 14.94 -14.70 -3.46
C ARG A 14 15.15 -14.47 -1.96
N LEU A 15 15.31 -15.52 -1.17
CA LEU A 15 15.57 -15.40 0.27
C LEU A 15 16.90 -14.71 0.53
N ALA A 16 17.97 -15.10 -0.18
CA ALA A 16 19.28 -14.49 -0.02
C ALA A 16 19.30 -13.02 -0.46
N LEU A 17 18.66 -12.68 -1.58
CA LEU A 17 18.53 -11.28 -2.03
C LEU A 17 17.75 -10.43 -1.03
N ARG A 18 16.66 -10.97 -0.44
CA ARG A 18 15.92 -10.27 0.63
C ARG A 18 16.80 -10.01 1.85
N LEU A 19 17.59 -10.99 2.27
CA LEU A 19 18.52 -10.82 3.40
C LEU A 19 19.59 -9.77 3.10
N LEU A 20 20.17 -9.79 1.91
CA LEU A 20 21.16 -8.79 1.48
C LEU A 20 20.56 -7.38 1.38
N GLN A 21 19.28 -7.29 1.02
CA GLN A 21 18.56 -6.01 0.98
C GLN A 21 18.25 -5.49 2.39
N SER A 22 17.83 -6.35 3.33
CA SER A 22 17.43 -5.94 4.68
C SER A 22 18.58 -5.80 5.68
N GLU A 23 19.60 -6.65 5.59
CA GLU A 23 20.75 -6.67 6.51
C GLU A 23 21.99 -5.94 5.94
N GLY A 24 21.97 -5.61 4.65
CA GLY A 24 23.14 -5.10 3.94
C GLY A 24 24.11 -6.21 3.51
N PRO A 25 25.39 -5.89 3.23
CA PRO A 25 26.36 -6.88 2.79
C PRO A 25 26.61 -8.00 3.81
N LEU A 26 26.61 -9.25 3.34
CA LEU A 26 26.77 -10.45 4.18
C LEU A 26 27.89 -11.35 3.68
N THR A 27 28.54 -12.05 4.60
CA THR A 27 29.46 -13.15 4.28
C THR A 27 28.68 -14.41 3.92
N ALA A 28 29.31 -15.35 3.21
CA ALA A 28 28.73 -16.68 2.96
C ALA A 28 28.38 -17.42 4.28
N ALA A 29 29.15 -17.20 5.35
CA ALA A 29 28.86 -17.77 6.66
C ALA A 29 27.57 -17.20 7.28
N GLN A 30 27.34 -15.89 7.17
CA GLN A 30 26.10 -15.26 7.64
C GLN A 30 24.91 -15.68 6.79
N LEU A 31 25.05 -15.72 5.46
CA LEU A 31 24.00 -16.23 4.57
C LEU A 31 23.62 -17.68 4.94
N LYS A 32 24.60 -18.54 5.22
CA LYS A 32 24.34 -19.91 5.71
C LYS A 32 23.53 -19.91 7.01
N GLN A 33 23.94 -19.11 7.98
CA GLN A 33 23.26 -19.05 9.29
C GLN A 33 21.82 -18.53 9.18
N LEU A 34 21.60 -17.50 8.37
CA LEU A 34 20.29 -16.86 8.23
C LEU A 34 19.33 -17.65 7.33
N THR A 35 19.84 -18.32 6.29
CA THR A 35 19.02 -19.14 5.38
C THR A 35 18.80 -20.57 5.89
N GLY A 36 19.68 -21.07 6.77
CA GLY A 36 19.67 -22.48 7.21
C GLY A 36 20.17 -23.48 6.17
N LEU A 37 20.72 -23.00 5.04
CA LEU A 37 21.22 -23.85 3.96
C LEU A 37 22.54 -24.56 4.31
N SER A 38 22.84 -25.63 3.57
CA SER A 38 24.14 -26.31 3.66
C SER A 38 25.27 -25.42 3.11
N ARG A 39 26.52 -25.68 3.50
CA ARG A 39 27.67 -24.91 2.98
C ARG A 39 27.80 -25.02 1.44
N PRO A 40 27.71 -26.20 0.81
CA PRO A 40 27.70 -26.30 -0.65
C PRO A 40 26.56 -25.50 -1.29
N SER A 41 25.34 -25.59 -0.72
CA SER A 41 24.18 -24.86 -1.26
C SER A 41 24.34 -23.34 -1.23
N VAL A 42 25.01 -22.79 -0.21
CA VAL A 42 25.31 -21.36 -0.15
C VAL A 42 26.39 -20.98 -1.14
N SER A 43 27.43 -21.80 -1.32
CA SER A 43 28.44 -21.58 -2.36
C SER A 43 27.80 -21.51 -3.74
N ASP A 44 27.00 -22.51 -4.12
CA ASP A 44 26.30 -22.57 -5.41
C ASP A 44 25.33 -21.39 -5.62
N LEU A 45 24.70 -20.91 -4.53
CA LEU A 45 23.81 -19.75 -4.56
C LEU A 45 24.59 -18.47 -4.81
N VAL A 46 25.70 -18.27 -4.09
CA VAL A 46 26.54 -17.07 -4.21
C VAL A 46 27.15 -17.01 -5.59
N GLU A 47 27.71 -18.12 -6.08
CA GLU A 47 28.27 -18.23 -7.43
C GLU A 47 27.21 -17.88 -8.49
N ARG A 48 26.03 -18.49 -8.44
CA ARG A 48 24.95 -18.19 -9.40
C ARG A 48 24.51 -16.73 -9.37
N LEU A 49 24.37 -16.13 -8.18
CA LEU A 49 23.98 -14.72 -8.07
C LEU A 49 25.09 -13.78 -8.56
N GLN A 50 26.36 -14.13 -8.35
CA GLN A 50 27.49 -13.37 -8.89
C GLN A 50 27.56 -13.48 -10.41
N ASP A 51 27.44 -14.69 -10.96
CA ASP A 51 27.46 -14.95 -12.42
C ASP A 51 26.33 -14.21 -13.13
N SER A 52 25.18 -14.08 -12.47
CA SER A 52 24.05 -13.28 -12.98
C SER A 52 24.25 -11.76 -12.87
N GLY A 53 25.29 -11.29 -12.19
CA GLY A 53 25.59 -9.88 -11.93
C GLY A 53 24.78 -9.24 -10.80
N LEU A 54 23.90 -9.98 -10.12
CA LEU A 54 23.01 -9.44 -9.08
C LEU A 54 23.75 -9.07 -7.79
N ILE A 55 24.84 -9.77 -7.49
CA ILE A 55 25.68 -9.50 -6.32
C ILE A 55 27.15 -9.42 -6.70
N THR A 56 27.93 -8.70 -5.91
CA THR A 56 29.38 -8.60 -6.05
C THR A 56 30.07 -8.62 -4.69
N VAL A 57 31.39 -8.80 -4.69
CA VAL A 57 32.20 -8.63 -3.48
C VAL A 57 32.38 -7.14 -3.24
N VAL A 58 31.88 -6.66 -2.10
CA VAL A 58 31.90 -5.23 -1.71
C VAL A 58 32.90 -4.95 -0.59
N GLY A 59 33.62 -5.97 -0.12
CA GLY A 59 34.65 -5.84 0.90
C GLY A 59 35.00 -7.16 1.57
N GLU A 60 35.67 -7.04 2.71
CA GLU A 60 36.15 -8.16 3.51
C GLU A 60 35.84 -7.93 4.99
N ALA A 61 35.51 -8.99 5.72
CA ALA A 61 35.25 -8.99 7.15
C ALA A 61 36.29 -9.85 7.90
N GLY A 62 36.71 -9.36 9.09
CA GLY A 62 37.57 -10.13 10.00
C GLY A 62 39.05 -9.75 9.98
N ALA A 63 39.41 -8.52 9.61
CA ALA A 63 40.79 -8.02 9.55
C ALA A 63 41.63 -8.22 10.84
N GLU A 64 40.98 -8.39 12.00
CA GLU A 64 41.65 -8.63 13.30
C GLU A 64 41.75 -10.12 13.71
N ARG A 65 41.22 -11.07 12.91
CA ARG A 65 41.27 -12.51 13.23
C ARG A 65 42.37 -13.23 12.47
N ARG A 66 43.00 -14.23 13.11
CA ARG A 66 43.89 -15.18 12.43
C ARG A 66 43.10 -16.05 11.43
N GLY A 67 43.38 -15.88 10.14
CA GLY A 67 42.78 -16.63 9.03
C GLY A 67 42.55 -15.74 7.81
N PRO A 68 42.22 -16.30 6.64
CA PRO A 68 41.84 -15.50 5.48
C PRO A 68 40.55 -14.71 5.77
N ASN A 69 40.54 -13.42 5.41
CA ASN A 69 39.36 -12.58 5.58
C ASN A 69 38.16 -13.15 4.83
N ALA A 70 36.96 -13.01 5.41
CA ALA A 70 35.73 -13.46 4.78
C ALA A 70 35.23 -12.39 3.80
N ARG A 71 34.97 -12.76 2.54
CA ARG A 71 34.37 -11.86 1.55
C ARG A 71 32.97 -11.43 1.98
N LEU A 72 32.67 -10.15 1.84
CA LEU A 72 31.34 -9.57 1.99
C LEU A 72 30.69 -9.43 0.61
N TYR A 73 29.51 -10.01 0.46
CA TYR A 73 28.72 -9.94 -0.75
C TYR A 73 27.61 -8.91 -0.57
N GLY A 74 27.42 -8.05 -1.56
CA GLY A 74 26.36 -7.04 -1.59
C GLY A 74 25.64 -7.03 -2.94
N ILE A 75 24.40 -6.55 -2.95
CA ILE A 75 23.63 -6.35 -4.19
C ILE A 75 24.30 -5.27 -5.04
N VAL A 76 24.42 -5.52 -6.34
CA VAL A 76 24.81 -4.50 -7.32
C VAL A 76 23.61 -3.57 -7.53
N ALA A 77 23.60 -2.43 -6.86
CA ALA A 77 22.43 -1.55 -6.78
C ALA A 77 21.97 -1.07 -8.17
N GLU A 78 22.94 -0.74 -9.02
CA GLU A 78 22.77 -0.24 -10.39
C GLU A 78 22.35 -1.32 -11.40
N TYR A 79 22.21 -2.58 -10.97
CA TYR A 79 21.77 -3.67 -11.84
C TYR A 79 20.37 -3.40 -12.42
N ALA A 80 19.50 -2.71 -11.68
CA ALA A 80 18.23 -2.25 -12.18
C ALA A 80 17.78 -0.96 -11.50
N TYR A 81 17.01 -0.17 -12.26
CA TYR A 81 16.36 1.04 -11.78
C TYR A 81 14.85 0.86 -11.83
N LEU A 82 14.16 1.42 -10.84
CA LEU A 82 12.71 1.39 -10.70
C LEU A 82 12.17 2.81 -10.63
N ALA A 83 11.00 3.04 -11.20
CA ALA A 83 10.23 4.25 -10.99
C ALA A 83 8.99 3.97 -10.14
N ALA A 84 8.66 4.88 -9.24
CA ALA A 84 7.40 4.90 -8.50
C ALA A 84 6.67 6.21 -8.80
N LEU A 85 5.42 6.12 -9.25
CA LEU A 85 4.58 7.27 -9.54
C LEU A 85 3.47 7.36 -8.49
N ASP A 86 3.25 8.57 -7.98
CA ASP A 86 2.06 8.96 -7.22
C ASP A 86 1.19 9.84 -8.13
N VAL A 87 0.07 9.28 -8.58
CA VAL A 87 -0.85 9.90 -9.54
C VAL A 87 -2.07 10.41 -8.78
N ARG A 88 -2.14 11.73 -8.60
CA ARG A 88 -3.26 12.43 -7.96
C ARG A 88 -4.07 13.17 -9.01
N THR A 89 -5.31 13.53 -8.67
CA THR A 89 -6.22 14.26 -9.57
C THR A 89 -5.61 15.50 -10.23
N HIS A 90 -4.76 16.22 -9.50
CA HIS A 90 -4.18 17.50 -9.94
C HIS A 90 -2.65 17.55 -9.97
N SER A 91 -1.99 16.40 -9.84
CA SER A 91 -0.53 16.34 -9.83
C SER A 91 -0.03 14.93 -10.04
N VAL A 92 1.17 14.82 -10.59
CA VAL A 92 1.91 13.56 -10.65
C VAL A 92 3.29 13.78 -10.04
N ALA A 93 3.72 12.85 -9.20
CA ALA A 93 5.08 12.79 -8.67
C ALA A 93 5.73 11.48 -9.09
N VAL A 94 7.05 11.51 -9.31
CA VAL A 94 7.85 10.35 -9.67
C VAL A 94 9.13 10.32 -8.84
N VAL A 95 9.47 9.14 -8.36
CA VAL A 95 10.75 8.81 -7.73
C VAL A 95 11.41 7.72 -8.56
N VAL A 96 12.67 7.90 -8.90
CA VAL A 96 13.51 6.87 -9.52
C VAL A 96 14.52 6.38 -8.50
N ALA A 97 14.57 5.07 -8.27
CA ALA A 97 15.44 4.43 -7.30
C ALA A 97 16.22 3.27 -7.91
N ASP A 98 17.33 2.89 -7.27
CA ASP A 98 18.08 1.68 -7.59
C ASP A 98 17.49 0.43 -6.88
N LEU A 99 18.08 -0.75 -7.09
CA LEU A 99 17.58 -2.00 -6.46
C LEU A 99 17.60 -2.02 -4.93
N LEU A 100 18.45 -1.20 -4.32
CA LEU A 100 18.50 -1.05 -2.87
C LEU A 100 17.49 -0.02 -2.35
N GLY A 101 16.68 0.56 -3.25
CA GLY A 101 15.68 1.58 -2.93
C GLY A 101 16.28 2.94 -2.67
N ARG A 102 17.55 3.18 -3.03
CA ARG A 102 18.15 4.50 -2.89
C ARG A 102 17.60 5.40 -3.98
N VAL A 103 17.04 6.53 -3.57
CA VAL A 103 16.52 7.52 -4.50
C VAL A 103 17.66 8.15 -5.29
N ARG A 104 17.52 8.13 -6.61
CA ARG A 104 18.48 8.68 -7.58
C ARG A 104 17.98 9.98 -8.20
N ALA A 105 16.67 10.11 -8.38
CA ALA A 105 16.05 11.35 -8.83
C ALA A 105 14.58 11.40 -8.39
N GLU A 106 14.08 12.61 -8.21
CA GLU A 106 12.67 12.88 -7.96
C GLU A 106 12.20 14.02 -8.86
N ALA A 107 10.92 14.00 -9.22
CA ALA A 107 10.29 15.10 -9.90
C ALA A 107 8.78 15.10 -9.63
N ALA A 108 8.17 16.29 -9.62
CA ALA A 108 6.73 16.44 -9.57
C ALA A 108 6.27 17.48 -10.60
N ALA A 109 5.02 17.37 -11.04
CA ALA A 109 4.38 18.35 -11.90
C ALA A 109 2.88 18.47 -11.58
N PRO A 110 2.33 19.70 -11.58
CA PRO A 110 0.89 19.89 -11.49
C PRO A 110 0.20 19.49 -12.81
N VAL A 111 -1.03 18.99 -12.67
CA VAL A 111 -1.97 18.73 -13.75
C VAL A 111 -3.24 19.55 -13.44
N PRO A 112 -3.31 20.82 -13.87
CA PRO A 112 -4.44 21.69 -13.57
C PRO A 112 -5.79 21.09 -14.00
N ALA A 113 -6.86 21.48 -13.30
CA ALA A 113 -8.21 21.15 -13.75
C ALA A 113 -8.45 21.73 -15.16
N GLY A 114 -9.08 20.95 -16.03
CA GLY A 114 -9.35 21.33 -17.41
C GLY A 114 -8.20 21.10 -18.40
N THR A 115 -7.03 20.62 -17.95
CA THR A 115 -5.98 20.16 -18.88
C THR A 115 -6.51 19.03 -19.76
N ALA A 116 -6.26 19.13 -21.07
CA ALA A 116 -6.68 18.10 -22.02
C ALA A 116 -6.02 16.75 -21.68
N THR A 117 -6.76 15.66 -21.89
CA THR A 117 -6.30 14.30 -21.54
C THR A 117 -4.93 13.98 -22.11
N GLU A 118 -4.73 14.21 -23.41
CA GLU A 118 -3.46 13.93 -24.10
C GLU A 118 -2.32 14.78 -23.54
N GLU A 119 -2.56 16.08 -23.30
CA GLU A 119 -1.55 16.98 -22.73
C GLU A 119 -1.12 16.54 -21.32
N ALA A 120 -2.09 16.13 -20.47
CA ALA A 120 -1.80 15.62 -19.14
C ALA A 120 -0.97 14.33 -19.17
N VAL A 121 -1.29 13.42 -20.10
CA VAL A 121 -0.53 12.18 -20.32
C VAL A 121 0.89 12.48 -20.78
N ASP A 122 1.07 13.31 -21.82
CA ASP A 122 2.39 13.65 -22.34
C ASP A 122 3.24 14.37 -21.30
N ARG A 123 2.64 15.26 -20.51
CA ARG A 123 3.31 15.93 -19.39
C ARG A 123 3.81 14.93 -18.34
N ALA A 124 2.99 13.94 -17.98
CA ALA A 124 3.35 12.92 -17.00
C ALA A 124 4.42 11.96 -17.54
N VAL A 125 4.34 11.55 -18.81
CA VAL A 125 5.38 10.72 -19.46
C VAL A 125 6.71 11.47 -19.53
N ALA A 126 6.69 12.73 -19.98
CA ALA A 126 7.89 13.58 -20.01
C ALA A 126 8.50 13.80 -18.62
N LEU A 127 7.68 13.84 -17.57
CA LEU A 127 8.14 13.91 -16.19
C LEU A 127 8.95 12.66 -15.80
N VAL A 128 8.44 11.47 -16.13
CA VAL A 128 9.12 10.18 -15.88
C VAL A 128 10.44 10.13 -16.64
N GLU A 129 10.43 10.40 -17.94
CA GLU A 129 11.65 10.39 -18.75
C GLU A 129 12.71 11.36 -18.23
N ARG A 130 12.31 12.55 -17.80
CA ARG A 130 13.21 13.53 -17.19
C ARG A 130 13.81 13.01 -15.89
N ALA A 131 13.01 12.35 -15.05
CA ALA A 131 13.50 11.76 -13.80
C ALA A 131 14.48 10.60 -14.07
N VAL A 132 14.19 9.74 -15.06
CA VAL A 132 15.08 8.65 -15.51
C VAL A 132 16.42 9.20 -16.00
N ARG A 133 16.41 10.22 -16.87
CA ARG A 133 17.63 10.89 -17.33
C ARG A 133 18.44 11.48 -16.18
N ARG A 134 17.78 12.17 -15.23
CA ARG A 134 18.44 12.75 -14.05
C ARG A 134 19.04 11.69 -13.11
N ALA A 135 18.42 10.51 -13.01
CA ALA A 135 18.93 9.40 -12.22
C ALA A 135 20.20 8.77 -12.82
N GLY A 136 20.49 9.04 -14.10
CA GLY A 136 21.54 8.34 -14.86
C GLY A 136 21.17 6.88 -15.17
N ALA A 137 19.88 6.55 -15.13
CA ALA A 137 19.38 5.21 -15.39
C ALA A 137 19.31 4.96 -16.91
N PRO A 138 19.98 3.93 -17.46
CA PRO A 138 19.93 3.62 -18.89
C PRO A 138 18.52 3.21 -19.35
N ALA A 139 17.85 2.42 -18.50
CA ALA A 139 16.48 1.98 -18.68
C ALA A 139 15.85 1.66 -17.32
N LEU A 140 14.52 1.67 -17.26
CA LEU A 140 13.78 1.18 -16.09
C LEU A 140 13.51 -0.31 -16.24
N HIS A 141 13.68 -1.07 -15.17
CA HIS A 141 13.22 -2.44 -15.08
C HIS A 141 11.73 -2.50 -14.74
N SER A 142 11.26 -1.62 -13.84
CA SER A 142 9.86 -1.60 -13.41
C SER A 142 9.36 -0.21 -13.10
N VAL A 143 8.05 -0.02 -13.28
CA VAL A 143 7.30 1.19 -12.94
C VAL A 143 6.15 0.79 -12.04
N GLY A 144 6.16 1.24 -10.79
CA GLY A 144 5.01 1.15 -9.89
C GLY A 144 4.18 2.43 -9.97
N ILE A 145 2.86 2.31 -10.06
CA ILE A 145 1.94 3.45 -10.12
C ILE A 145 0.93 3.31 -8.99
N GLY A 146 0.92 4.28 -8.09
CA GLY A 146 -0.16 4.51 -7.13
C GLY A 146 -1.18 5.48 -7.73
N ALA A 147 -2.44 5.06 -7.81
CA ALA A 147 -3.50 5.89 -8.37
C ALA A 147 -4.85 5.61 -7.71
N PRO A 148 -5.71 6.65 -7.59
CA PRO A 148 -7.05 6.49 -7.03
C PRO A 148 -7.90 5.58 -7.89
N GLY A 149 -8.83 4.91 -7.22
CA GLY A 149 -9.86 4.07 -7.85
C GLY A 149 -9.62 2.57 -7.73
N LEU A 150 -10.48 1.83 -8.42
CA LEU A 150 -10.55 0.37 -8.37
C LEU A 150 -9.60 -0.23 -9.40
N ILE A 151 -8.55 -0.89 -8.93
CA ILE A 151 -7.63 -1.65 -9.77
C ILE A 151 -8.09 -3.10 -9.83
N ASP A 152 -8.29 -3.63 -11.03
CA ASP A 152 -8.59 -5.05 -11.21
C ASP A 152 -7.42 -5.92 -10.71
N PRO A 153 -7.62 -6.80 -9.71
CA PRO A 153 -6.53 -7.57 -9.13
C PRO A 153 -5.90 -8.60 -10.08
N VAL A 154 -6.57 -8.93 -11.18
CA VAL A 154 -6.12 -9.91 -12.18
C VAL A 154 -5.44 -9.20 -13.35
N THR A 155 -6.08 -8.17 -13.91
CA THR A 155 -5.59 -7.50 -15.13
C THR A 155 -4.70 -6.29 -14.83
N GLY A 156 -4.71 -5.76 -13.62
CA GLY A 156 -4.01 -4.53 -13.25
C GLY A 156 -4.60 -3.26 -13.88
N VAL A 157 -5.79 -3.35 -14.48
CA VAL A 157 -6.45 -2.23 -15.16
C VAL A 157 -7.25 -1.40 -14.17
N LEU A 158 -7.10 -0.07 -14.25
CA LEU A 158 -7.97 0.88 -13.56
C LEU A 158 -9.39 0.84 -14.14
N ARG A 159 -10.34 0.34 -13.36
CA ARG A 159 -11.74 0.18 -13.75
C ARG A 159 -12.48 1.51 -13.85
N GLY A 160 -13.72 1.45 -14.34
CA GLY A 160 -14.77 2.49 -14.30
C GLY A 160 -14.87 3.22 -12.97
N ALA A 161 -14.04 4.23 -12.71
CA ALA A 161 -14.16 5.07 -11.52
C ALA A 161 -14.89 6.35 -11.91
N SER A 162 -16.16 6.47 -11.52
CA SER A 162 -16.89 7.72 -11.61
C SER A 162 -16.12 8.82 -10.88
N GLY A 163 -15.83 9.93 -11.58
CA GLY A 163 -15.19 11.10 -10.98
C GLY A 163 -13.66 11.19 -11.14
N LEU A 164 -12.98 10.18 -11.69
CA LEU A 164 -11.54 10.30 -11.99
C LEU A 164 -11.30 10.97 -13.36
N PRO A 165 -10.25 11.81 -13.48
CA PRO A 165 -9.86 12.37 -14.78
C PRO A 165 -9.46 11.29 -15.78
N ALA A 166 -9.89 11.45 -17.04
CA ALA A 166 -9.61 10.49 -18.12
C ALA A 166 -8.10 10.25 -18.36
N TRP A 167 -7.27 11.25 -18.05
CA TRP A 167 -5.81 11.15 -18.21
C TRP A 167 -5.15 10.11 -17.32
N HIS A 168 -5.76 9.70 -16.19
CA HIS A 168 -5.21 8.63 -15.35
C HIS A 168 -5.08 7.33 -16.14
N ARG A 169 -6.13 6.95 -16.88
CA ARG A 169 -6.12 5.75 -17.73
C ARG A 169 -5.22 5.92 -18.94
N GLY A 170 -5.28 7.10 -19.57
CA GLY A 170 -4.41 7.43 -20.69
C GLY A 170 -2.93 7.30 -20.29
N LEU A 171 -2.57 7.72 -19.08
CA LEU A 171 -1.21 7.62 -18.57
C LEU A 171 -0.78 6.16 -18.35
N MET A 172 -1.65 5.34 -17.73
CA MET A 172 -1.34 3.93 -17.51
C MET A 172 -1.11 3.20 -18.84
N ALA A 173 -2.00 3.41 -19.82
CA ALA A 173 -1.87 2.85 -21.16
C ALA A 173 -0.59 3.36 -21.86
N ALA A 174 -0.34 4.66 -21.82
CA ALA A 174 0.85 5.26 -22.42
C ALA A 174 2.15 4.74 -21.79
N LEU A 175 2.20 4.54 -20.46
CA LEU A 175 3.38 3.98 -19.80
C LEU A 175 3.57 2.49 -20.15
N GLN A 176 2.48 1.72 -20.24
CA GLN A 176 2.54 0.32 -20.67
C GLN A 176 3.02 0.16 -22.11
N GLU A 177 2.64 1.09 -23.00
CA GLU A 177 3.03 1.07 -24.41
C GLU A 177 4.44 1.63 -24.66
N ARG A 178 4.76 2.78 -24.05
CA ARG A 178 5.98 3.54 -24.36
C ARG A 178 7.20 3.11 -23.56
N MET A 179 7.03 2.50 -22.38
CA MET A 179 8.16 2.15 -21.52
C MET A 179 8.52 0.66 -21.67
N PRO A 180 9.78 0.32 -21.95
CA PRO A 180 10.25 -1.07 -21.98
C PRO A 180 10.48 -1.61 -20.56
N ALA A 181 9.47 -1.49 -19.70
CA ALA A 181 9.51 -1.82 -18.28
C ALA A 181 8.24 -2.54 -17.84
N SER A 182 8.34 -3.35 -16.78
CA SER A 182 7.14 -3.94 -16.17
C SER A 182 6.36 -2.85 -15.42
N VAL A 183 5.15 -2.54 -15.89
CA VAL A 183 4.27 -1.55 -15.25
C VAL A 183 3.28 -2.27 -14.32
N VAL A 184 3.27 -1.88 -13.05
CA VAL A 184 2.34 -2.37 -12.03
C VAL A 184 1.54 -1.19 -11.50
N VAL A 185 0.22 -1.32 -11.52
CA VAL A 185 -0.70 -0.31 -10.97
C VAL A 185 -1.31 -0.85 -9.69
N GLU A 186 -1.43 0.00 -8.69
CA GLU A 186 -2.06 -0.30 -7.42
C GLU A 186 -2.81 0.93 -6.89
N ASN A 187 -3.81 0.71 -6.05
CA ASN A 187 -4.50 1.78 -5.35
C ASN A 187 -3.55 2.47 -4.34
N GLU A 188 -3.57 3.79 -4.21
CA GLU A 188 -2.69 4.54 -3.30
C GLU A 188 -2.90 4.18 -1.83
N THR A 189 -4.14 3.88 -1.42
CA THR A 189 -4.46 3.45 -0.05
C THR A 189 -3.80 2.11 0.26
N ASN A 190 -3.80 1.19 -0.72
CA ASN A 190 -3.10 -0.09 -0.61
C ASN A 190 -1.59 0.08 -0.51
N LEU A 191 -1.00 0.94 -1.34
CA LEU A 191 0.44 1.23 -1.28
C LEU A 191 0.84 1.92 0.03
N ALA A 192 -0.01 2.80 0.56
CA ALA A 192 0.19 3.42 1.86
C ALA A 192 0.23 2.38 2.98
N ALA A 193 -0.68 1.40 2.98
CA ALA A 193 -0.63 0.31 3.96
C ALA A 193 0.66 -0.53 3.83
N LEU A 194 1.09 -0.84 2.60
CA LEU A 194 2.37 -1.54 2.40
C LEU A 194 3.58 -0.70 2.87
N ALA A 195 3.53 0.62 2.73
CA ALA A 195 4.56 1.51 3.26
C ALA A 195 4.56 1.50 4.81
N GLU A 196 3.38 1.57 5.43
CA GLU A 196 3.23 1.49 6.89
C GLU A 196 3.69 0.15 7.45
N GLN A 197 3.45 -0.94 6.74
CA GLN A 197 3.94 -2.27 7.12
C GLN A 197 5.45 -2.43 6.94
N ARG A 198 6.06 -1.74 5.98
CA ARG A 198 7.50 -1.85 5.74
C ARG A 198 8.32 -0.97 6.67
N ALA A 199 7.89 0.26 6.88
CA ALA A 199 8.70 1.28 7.55
C ALA A 199 7.94 2.16 8.55
N GLY A 200 6.62 2.00 8.67
CA GLY A 200 5.78 2.88 9.48
C GLY A 200 5.21 2.25 10.75
N ALA A 201 4.00 2.69 11.10
CA ALA A 201 3.29 2.34 12.32
C ALA A 201 2.91 0.85 12.41
N ALA A 202 2.89 0.13 11.29
CA ALA A 202 2.53 -1.28 11.20
C ALA A 202 3.73 -2.22 10.99
N ARG A 203 4.98 -1.75 11.16
CA ARG A 203 6.21 -2.53 10.90
C ARG A 203 6.35 -3.86 11.66
N ASP A 204 5.71 -3.98 12.81
CA ASP A 204 5.71 -5.19 13.65
C ASP A 204 4.32 -5.88 13.63
N ARG A 205 3.52 -5.66 12.56
CA ARG A 205 2.15 -6.18 12.43
C ARG A 205 1.92 -6.83 11.07
N ASP A 206 1.55 -8.10 11.08
CA ASP A 206 1.15 -8.84 9.88
C ASP A 206 -0.35 -8.70 9.58
N THR A 207 -1.15 -8.31 10.57
CA THR A 207 -2.59 -8.08 10.43
C THR A 207 -2.93 -6.71 10.97
N PHE A 208 -3.49 -5.85 10.11
CA PHE A 208 -3.97 -4.51 10.45
C PHE A 208 -4.88 -3.97 9.33
N VAL A 209 -5.62 -2.91 9.63
CA VAL A 209 -6.33 -2.11 8.61
C VAL A 209 -5.80 -0.69 8.65
N LEU A 210 -5.51 -0.11 7.50
CA LEU A 210 -5.30 1.33 7.36
C LEU A 210 -6.62 1.97 6.93
N LEU A 211 -7.11 2.98 7.67
CA LEU A 211 -8.18 3.87 7.23
C LEU A 211 -7.54 5.09 6.56
N TRP A 212 -7.88 5.34 5.31
CA TRP A 212 -7.40 6.48 4.54
C TRP A 212 -8.39 7.62 4.64
N LEU A 213 -7.95 8.76 5.17
CA LEU A 213 -8.76 9.96 5.38
C LEU A 213 -8.14 11.14 4.60
N ASP A 214 -8.71 11.43 3.44
CA ASP A 214 -8.20 12.43 2.49
C ASP A 214 -9.40 13.14 1.80
N HIS A 215 -9.28 13.54 0.53
CA HIS A 215 -10.41 13.99 -0.28
C HIS A 215 -11.58 13.00 -0.21
N GLY A 216 -11.27 11.71 -0.34
CA GLY A 216 -12.18 10.61 -0.06
C GLY A 216 -11.80 9.81 1.17
N VAL A 217 -12.62 8.80 1.46
CA VAL A 217 -12.37 7.84 2.54
C VAL A 217 -12.28 6.44 1.96
N GLY A 218 -11.29 5.69 2.42
CA GLY A 218 -11.03 4.32 1.99
C GLY A 218 -10.33 3.54 3.08
N ALA A 219 -10.02 2.28 2.81
CA ALA A 219 -9.24 1.45 3.70
C ALA A 219 -8.40 0.46 2.91
N ALA A 220 -7.28 0.06 3.49
CA ALA A 220 -6.48 -1.06 3.01
C ALA A 220 -6.43 -2.13 4.09
N VAL A 221 -6.71 -3.37 3.69
CA VAL A 221 -6.82 -4.52 4.59
C VAL A 221 -5.59 -5.41 4.39
N VAL A 222 -4.79 -5.59 5.44
CA VAL A 222 -3.64 -6.50 5.43
C VAL A 222 -3.91 -7.61 6.45
N LEU A 223 -3.94 -8.86 5.99
CA LEU A 223 -4.15 -10.03 6.84
C LEU A 223 -3.03 -11.04 6.56
N ASP A 224 -2.37 -11.53 7.61
CA ASP A 224 -1.26 -12.51 7.53
C ASP A 224 -0.10 -12.06 6.64
N GLY A 225 0.23 -10.77 6.68
CA GLY A 225 1.29 -10.17 5.87
C GLY A 225 0.87 -9.93 4.42
N VAL A 226 -0.39 -10.19 4.06
CA VAL A 226 -0.89 -10.13 2.70
C VAL A 226 -1.97 -9.06 2.56
N LEU A 227 -1.70 -8.10 1.66
CA LEU A 227 -2.68 -7.12 1.22
C LEU A 227 -3.87 -7.80 0.53
N ARG A 228 -5.09 -7.46 0.97
CA ARG A 228 -6.34 -7.99 0.44
C ARG A 228 -6.97 -6.96 -0.51
N ARG A 229 -7.04 -7.32 -1.79
CA ARG A 229 -7.64 -6.49 -2.86
C ARG A 229 -9.14 -6.77 -3.08
N GLY A 230 -9.63 -7.91 -2.59
CA GLY A 230 -11.00 -8.38 -2.89
C GLY A 230 -11.13 -8.94 -4.30
N ALA A 231 -12.31 -9.42 -4.66
CA ALA A 231 -12.55 -10.04 -5.98
C ALA A 231 -12.57 -9.02 -7.14
N SER A 232 -12.98 -7.79 -6.87
CA SER A 232 -13.13 -6.71 -7.86
C SER A 232 -12.09 -5.60 -7.73
N GLY A 233 -11.19 -5.69 -6.75
CA GLY A 233 -10.32 -4.57 -6.35
C GLY A 233 -10.92 -3.63 -5.31
N GLY A 234 -12.19 -3.81 -4.92
CA GLY A 234 -12.91 -2.93 -3.99
C GLY A 234 -12.86 -3.31 -2.51
N ALA A 235 -11.89 -4.14 -2.09
CA ALA A 235 -11.72 -4.38 -0.65
C ALA A 235 -11.31 -3.08 0.04
N GLY A 236 -12.04 -2.70 1.08
CA GLY A 236 -11.75 -1.48 1.84
C GLY A 236 -12.42 -0.22 1.29
N GLU A 237 -13.41 -0.33 0.41
CA GLU A 237 -14.31 0.78 0.00
C GLU A 237 -15.26 1.20 1.14
N ILE A 238 -14.71 1.57 2.29
CA ILE A 238 -15.46 1.88 3.52
C ILE A 238 -16.33 3.13 3.37
N GLY A 239 -16.07 3.97 2.36
CA GLY A 239 -16.94 5.10 2.01
C GLY A 239 -18.37 4.69 1.68
N PHE A 240 -18.60 3.43 1.28
CA PHE A 240 -19.90 2.85 0.99
C PHE A 240 -20.57 2.19 2.22
N LEU A 241 -19.99 2.27 3.42
CA LEU A 241 -20.64 1.69 4.60
C LEU A 241 -21.88 2.49 5.00
N PRO A 242 -23.08 1.88 5.07
CA PRO A 242 -24.25 2.52 5.65
C PRO A 242 -24.15 2.42 7.18
N VAL A 243 -23.78 3.52 7.83
CA VAL A 243 -23.59 3.58 9.28
C VAL A 243 -24.56 4.61 9.89
N PRO A 244 -24.82 4.56 11.21
CA PRO A 244 -25.64 5.58 11.85
C PRO A 244 -25.16 7.00 11.50
N GLY A 245 -26.10 7.85 11.07
CA GLY A 245 -25.83 9.21 10.61
C GLY A 245 -25.76 9.37 9.09
N THR A 246 -25.67 8.30 8.31
CA THR A 246 -25.76 8.42 6.85
C THR A 246 -27.21 8.62 6.38
N GLY A 247 -27.39 9.32 5.27
CA GLY A 247 -28.71 9.73 4.77
C GLY A 247 -29.49 8.65 4.00
N GLY A 248 -28.95 7.45 3.83
CA GLY A 248 -29.57 6.39 3.03
C GLY A 248 -28.64 5.19 2.81
N LEU A 249 -28.93 4.41 1.76
CA LEU A 249 -28.04 3.37 1.27
C LEU A 249 -27.26 3.89 0.05
N PRO A 250 -25.96 3.58 -0.06
CA PRO A 250 -25.22 3.84 -1.27
C PRO A 250 -25.61 2.92 -2.41
N SER A 251 -25.28 3.35 -3.62
CA SER A 251 -25.51 2.57 -4.84
C SER A 251 -24.25 1.79 -5.22
N ALA A 252 -24.34 0.98 -6.28
CA ALA A 252 -23.18 0.25 -6.80
C ALA A 252 -22.08 1.17 -7.36
N THR A 253 -22.39 2.43 -7.67
CA THR A 253 -21.47 3.38 -8.33
C THR A 253 -21.32 4.70 -7.59
N SER A 254 -22.09 4.92 -6.52
CA SER A 254 -22.00 6.13 -5.70
C SER A 254 -21.99 5.78 -4.22
N CYS A 255 -21.07 6.42 -3.49
CA CYS A 255 -21.00 6.37 -2.04
C CYS A 255 -21.94 7.38 -1.36
N ASP A 256 -22.83 8.03 -2.12
CA ASP A 256 -23.91 8.85 -1.57
C ASP A 256 -24.74 8.05 -0.57
N GLY A 257 -25.04 8.59 0.60
CA GLY A 257 -25.69 7.82 1.68
C GLY A 257 -24.77 6.81 2.37
N GLY A 258 -23.49 6.71 2.00
CA GLY A 258 -22.47 5.96 2.72
C GLY A 258 -21.64 6.82 3.67
N PHE A 259 -20.72 6.19 4.39
CA PHE A 259 -19.80 6.82 5.34
C PHE A 259 -18.97 7.98 4.76
N HIS A 260 -18.75 8.02 3.44
CA HIS A 260 -18.10 9.15 2.78
C HIS A 260 -18.79 10.48 3.09
N THR A 261 -20.11 10.50 3.23
CA THR A 261 -20.90 11.68 3.59
C THR A 261 -20.65 12.21 5.00
N LEU A 262 -19.99 11.43 5.86
CA LEU A 262 -19.67 11.79 7.24
C LEU A 262 -18.22 12.22 7.41
N ALA A 263 -17.28 11.59 6.69
CA ALA A 263 -15.85 11.71 6.91
C ALA A 263 -15.02 12.09 5.67
N GLY A 264 -15.63 12.18 4.48
CA GLY A 264 -14.99 12.74 3.29
C GLY A 264 -14.66 14.22 3.49
N SER A 265 -13.70 14.75 2.71
CA SER A 265 -13.13 16.07 2.97
C SER A 265 -14.20 17.18 3.04
N ALA A 266 -15.17 17.18 2.11
CA ALA A 266 -16.28 18.13 2.12
C ALA A 266 -17.15 18.04 3.39
N ALA A 267 -17.41 16.83 3.88
CA ALA A 267 -18.20 16.61 5.10
C ALA A 267 -17.48 17.08 6.36
N VAL A 268 -16.15 16.92 6.40
CA VAL A 268 -15.30 17.40 7.50
C VAL A 268 -15.23 18.93 7.51
N VAL A 269 -15.11 19.57 6.34
CA VAL A 269 -15.15 21.04 6.24
C VAL A 269 -16.52 21.58 6.65
N ALA A 270 -17.61 20.97 6.18
CA ALA A 270 -18.96 21.36 6.60
C ALA A 270 -19.14 21.19 8.12
N LEU A 271 -18.61 20.11 8.69
CA LEU A 271 -18.58 19.91 10.14
C LEU A 271 -17.80 21.04 10.84
N ALA A 272 -16.60 21.39 10.37
CA ALA A 272 -15.78 22.46 10.93
C ALA A 272 -16.52 23.81 10.92
N ALA A 273 -17.19 24.14 9.81
CA ALA A 273 -17.95 25.37 9.66
C ALA A 273 -19.11 25.48 10.68
N ARG A 274 -19.78 24.38 11.03
CA ARG A 274 -20.82 24.37 12.08
C ARG A 274 -20.27 24.65 13.48
N HIS A 275 -18.99 24.36 13.70
CA HIS A 275 -18.25 24.71 14.91
C HIS A 275 -17.50 26.05 14.75
N GLY A 276 -17.81 26.86 13.74
CA GLY A 276 -17.18 28.18 13.54
C GLY A 276 -15.72 28.14 13.10
N LEU A 277 -15.21 26.99 12.63
CA LEU A 277 -13.81 26.82 12.22
C LEU A 277 -13.66 26.90 10.70
N THR A 278 -12.70 27.70 10.27
CA THR A 278 -12.27 27.79 8.87
C THR A 278 -10.75 27.79 8.79
N ALA A 279 -10.20 27.29 7.68
CA ALA A 279 -8.78 27.30 7.42
C ALA A 279 -8.53 27.23 5.92
N GLU A 280 -7.54 27.98 5.45
CA GLU A 280 -7.08 27.92 4.06
C GLU A 280 -6.18 26.69 3.85
N PRO A 281 -6.46 25.85 2.83
CA PRO A 281 -5.63 24.69 2.53
C PRO A 281 -4.29 25.07 1.89
N GLN A 282 -3.28 24.24 2.12
CA GLN A 282 -2.05 24.31 1.36
C GLN A 282 -2.28 23.79 -0.08
N PRO A 283 -1.41 24.15 -1.06
CA PRO A 283 -1.52 23.60 -2.40
C PRO A 283 -1.51 22.06 -2.40
N HIS A 284 -2.45 21.46 -3.11
CA HIS A 284 -2.63 20.00 -3.22
C HIS A 284 -3.02 19.26 -1.93
N GLU A 285 -3.29 19.99 -0.84
CA GLU A 285 -3.82 19.42 0.40
C GLU A 285 -5.36 19.37 0.35
N PRO A 286 -6.02 18.30 0.86
CA PRO A 286 -7.46 18.31 1.05
C PRO A 286 -7.88 19.37 2.09
N PRO A 287 -8.92 20.19 1.81
CA PRO A 287 -9.42 21.22 2.72
C PRO A 287 -9.69 20.73 4.16
N ALA A 288 -10.16 19.49 4.32
CA ALA A 288 -10.34 18.87 5.63
C ALA A 288 -9.08 18.80 6.49
N ALA A 289 -7.91 18.56 5.89
CA ALA A 289 -6.65 18.48 6.64
C ALA A 289 -6.24 19.85 7.19
N ALA A 290 -6.55 20.94 6.46
CA ALA A 290 -6.32 22.30 6.92
C ALA A 290 -7.15 22.66 8.15
N VAL A 291 -8.46 22.40 8.12
CA VAL A 291 -9.35 22.68 9.26
C VAL A 291 -9.02 21.80 10.47
N VAL A 292 -8.65 20.53 10.25
CA VAL A 292 -8.24 19.63 11.34
C VAL A 292 -6.93 20.09 11.97
N ARG A 293 -5.93 20.46 11.17
CA ARG A 293 -4.67 21.00 11.67
C ARG A 293 -4.90 22.29 12.48
N ALA A 294 -5.72 23.20 11.97
CA ALA A 294 -6.07 24.44 12.67
C ALA A 294 -6.75 24.16 14.01
N ALA A 295 -7.72 23.24 14.04
CA ALA A 295 -8.39 22.84 15.28
C ALA A 295 -7.43 22.19 16.29
N VAL A 296 -6.53 21.30 15.83
CA VAL A 296 -5.52 20.67 16.70
C VAL A 296 -4.58 21.71 17.30
N ALA A 297 -4.13 22.68 16.50
CA ALA A 297 -3.28 23.77 16.96
C ALA A 297 -4.01 24.64 18.00
N ALA A 298 -5.24 25.08 17.72
CA ALA A 298 -6.05 25.87 18.63
C ALA A 298 -6.26 25.17 19.98
N ALA A 299 -6.64 23.89 19.97
CA ALA A 299 -6.84 23.11 21.19
C ALA A 299 -5.53 22.81 21.95
N ALA A 300 -4.35 23.04 21.34
CA ALA A 300 -3.05 22.86 22.01
C ALA A 300 -2.58 24.16 22.68
N THR A 301 -2.91 25.32 22.11
CA THR A 301 -2.50 26.63 22.61
C THR A 301 -3.48 27.23 23.61
N ASP A 302 -4.77 26.93 23.46
CA ASP A 302 -5.83 27.47 24.29
C ASP A 302 -6.58 26.30 24.95
N ALA A 303 -6.44 26.18 26.28
CA ALA A 303 -7.15 25.15 27.05
C ALA A 303 -8.68 25.38 27.05
N GLN A 304 -9.14 26.50 26.47
CA GLN A 304 -10.51 26.96 26.38
C GLN A 304 -10.89 27.29 24.92
N ALA A 305 -10.43 26.51 23.95
CA ALA A 305 -11.00 26.48 22.60
C ALA A 305 -12.11 25.39 22.48
N PRO A 306 -13.30 25.59 23.08
CA PRO A 306 -14.34 24.56 23.18
C PRO A 306 -14.81 24.11 21.81
N ASP A 307 -14.90 25.02 20.84
CA ASP A 307 -15.37 24.70 19.49
C ASP A 307 -14.38 23.82 18.73
N ALA A 308 -13.08 24.08 18.88
CA ALA A 308 -12.02 23.24 18.30
C ALA A 308 -12.03 21.83 18.91
N VAL A 309 -12.21 21.72 20.23
CA VAL A 309 -12.30 20.43 20.92
C VAL A 309 -13.59 19.69 20.52
N ALA A 310 -14.74 20.36 20.51
CA ALA A 310 -16.02 19.79 20.13
C ALA A 310 -16.04 19.29 18.68
N PHE A 311 -15.44 20.05 17.76
CA PHE A 311 -15.22 19.65 16.38
C PHE A 311 -14.38 18.36 16.30
N LEU A 312 -13.24 18.31 16.98
CA LEU A 312 -12.35 17.15 16.96
C LEU A 312 -13.01 15.92 17.57
N ASP A 313 -13.77 16.09 18.66
CA ASP A 313 -14.52 15.00 19.31
C ASP A 313 -15.62 14.46 18.40
N GLU A 314 -16.37 15.33 17.70
CA GLU A 314 -17.38 14.90 16.75
C GLU A 314 -16.74 14.17 15.56
N LEU A 315 -15.64 14.70 15.00
CA LEU A 315 -14.90 14.05 13.92
C LEU A 315 -14.35 12.68 14.34
N ALA A 316 -13.74 12.59 15.54
CA ALA A 316 -13.27 11.33 16.10
C ALA A 316 -14.41 10.33 16.29
N GLY A 317 -15.59 10.81 16.71
CA GLY A 317 -16.81 10.02 16.78
C GLY A 317 -17.22 9.44 15.43
N ARG A 318 -17.16 10.22 14.35
CA ARG A 318 -17.43 9.74 12.98
C ARG A 318 -16.41 8.71 12.54
N ILE A 319 -15.11 8.97 12.70
CA ILE A 319 -14.04 8.03 12.35
C ILE A 319 -14.20 6.71 13.12
N ALA A 320 -14.58 6.79 14.41
CA ALA A 320 -14.80 5.62 15.24
C ALA A 320 -15.92 4.70 14.74
N LEU A 321 -16.94 5.23 14.03
CA LEU A 321 -17.99 4.39 13.42
C LEU A 321 -17.39 3.43 12.37
N ALA A 322 -16.58 3.95 11.45
CA ALA A 322 -15.92 3.11 10.46
C ALA A 322 -14.93 2.14 11.10
N ALA A 323 -14.11 2.61 12.05
CA ALA A 323 -13.17 1.74 12.76
C ALA A 323 -13.89 0.61 13.50
N ALA A 324 -15.02 0.89 14.15
CA ALA A 324 -15.84 -0.11 14.84
C ALA A 324 -16.45 -1.13 13.88
N SER A 325 -17.01 -0.68 12.75
CA SER A 325 -17.59 -1.55 11.72
C SER A 325 -16.53 -2.49 11.12
N VAL A 326 -15.38 -1.95 10.74
CA VAL A 326 -14.24 -2.75 10.23
C VAL A 326 -13.77 -3.75 11.28
N THR A 327 -13.65 -3.31 12.52
CA THR A 327 -13.21 -4.17 13.63
C THR A 327 -14.20 -5.29 13.91
N ALA A 328 -15.50 -5.03 13.82
CA ALA A 328 -16.52 -6.05 14.05
C ALA A 328 -16.48 -7.18 13.02
N VAL A 329 -16.05 -6.89 11.78
CA VAL A 329 -15.98 -7.87 10.69
C VAL A 329 -14.63 -8.56 10.62
N LEU A 330 -13.53 -7.82 10.76
CA LEU A 330 -12.17 -8.31 10.49
C LEU A 330 -11.33 -8.61 11.72
N ASP A 331 -11.68 -8.04 12.88
CA ASP A 331 -10.89 -8.07 14.12
C ASP A 331 -9.36 -7.87 13.90
N PRO A 332 -8.92 -6.76 13.27
CA PRO A 332 -7.56 -6.68 12.74
C PRO A 332 -6.48 -6.44 13.80
N GLY A 333 -6.82 -6.33 15.09
CA GLY A 333 -5.91 -6.05 16.20
C GLY A 333 -5.23 -4.66 16.19
N CYS A 334 -5.20 -3.98 15.04
CA CYS A 334 -4.64 -2.65 14.84
C CYS A 334 -5.40 -1.91 13.72
N VAL A 335 -5.71 -0.63 13.97
CA VAL A 335 -6.23 0.28 12.95
C VAL A 335 -5.29 1.48 12.81
N VAL A 336 -4.71 1.67 11.63
CA VAL A 336 -3.83 2.79 11.31
C VAL A 336 -4.65 3.91 10.67
N LEU A 337 -4.48 5.16 11.10
CA LEU A 337 -5.12 6.32 10.48
C LEU A 337 -4.14 7.00 9.51
N GLY A 338 -4.39 6.88 8.21
CA GLY A 338 -3.61 7.49 7.13
C GLY A 338 -4.37 8.59 6.39
N GLY A 339 -3.77 9.08 5.30
CA GLY A 339 -4.22 10.27 4.56
C GLY A 339 -3.89 11.58 5.28
N GLU A 340 -3.99 12.71 4.59
CA GLU A 340 -3.59 14.01 5.16
C GLU A 340 -4.42 14.40 6.39
N VAL A 341 -5.70 14.02 6.44
CA VAL A 341 -6.57 14.28 7.60
C VAL A 341 -6.14 13.45 8.81
N GLY A 342 -5.79 12.17 8.58
CA GLY A 342 -5.27 11.29 9.63
C GLY A 342 -3.97 11.83 10.24
N HIS A 343 -3.07 12.34 9.41
CA HIS A 343 -1.83 12.98 9.86
C HIS A 343 -2.08 14.30 10.61
N ALA A 344 -2.94 15.18 10.08
CA ALA A 344 -3.28 16.46 10.70
C ALA A 344 -3.90 16.29 12.09
N GLY A 345 -4.70 15.24 12.28
CA GLY A 345 -5.37 14.93 13.54
C GLY A 345 -4.46 14.41 14.67
N GLY A 346 -3.29 13.85 14.32
CA GLY A 346 -2.33 13.31 15.28
C GLY A 346 -2.97 12.33 16.27
N SER A 347 -2.60 12.44 17.57
CA SER A 347 -3.18 11.59 18.61
C SER A 347 -4.60 12.01 19.02
N ARG A 348 -5.10 13.18 18.60
CA ARG A 348 -6.40 13.73 19.05
C ARG A 348 -7.59 13.25 18.23
N THR A 349 -7.36 12.69 17.04
CA THR A 349 -8.40 11.90 16.34
C THR A 349 -8.66 10.55 17.00
N ARG A 350 -7.89 10.17 18.03
CA ARG A 350 -8.19 9.03 18.90
C ARG A 350 -9.18 9.46 19.98
N ARG A 351 -10.42 8.94 19.95
CA ARG A 351 -11.33 9.10 21.10
C ARG A 351 -10.82 8.29 22.31
N PRO A 352 -10.66 8.87 23.50
CA PRO A 352 -10.46 8.09 24.72
C PRO A 352 -11.82 7.53 25.19
N GLY A 353 -12.03 6.22 25.05
CA GLY A 353 -13.17 5.47 25.61
C GLY A 353 -14.28 5.19 24.57
N ARG A 354 -14.73 3.96 24.31
CA ARG A 354 -14.80 2.73 25.13
C ARG A 354 -13.90 1.62 24.56
N ARG A 355 -12.98 1.09 25.37
CA ARG A 355 -12.15 -0.08 25.04
C ARG A 355 -12.99 -1.37 25.10
N PRO A 356 -13.14 -2.15 24.02
CA PRO A 356 -13.03 -3.61 24.13
C PRO A 356 -11.54 -3.98 24.33
N PRO A 357 -11.21 -5.13 24.92
CA PRO A 357 -9.85 -5.41 25.40
C PRO A 357 -8.87 -5.51 24.23
N ARG A 358 -7.70 -4.86 24.36
CA ARG A 358 -6.48 -5.01 23.52
C ARG A 358 -6.53 -4.51 22.06
N ARG A 359 -6.87 -3.23 21.80
CA ARG A 359 -6.81 -2.69 20.42
C ARG A 359 -6.09 -1.35 20.35
N ASP A 360 -5.08 -1.25 19.48
CA ASP A 360 -4.28 -0.05 19.24
C ASP A 360 -4.80 0.67 17.98
N VAL A 361 -5.10 1.97 18.09
CA VAL A 361 -5.33 2.86 16.94
C VAL A 361 -4.10 3.74 16.82
N THR A 362 -3.42 3.82 15.66
CA THR A 362 -2.16 4.57 15.54
C THR A 362 -2.12 5.45 14.28
N PRO A 363 -1.67 6.72 14.37
CA PRO A 363 -1.45 7.53 13.17
C PRO A 363 -0.40 6.91 12.25
N ALA A 364 -0.58 7.06 10.94
CA ALA A 364 0.42 6.72 9.94
C ALA A 364 1.67 7.59 10.07
N HIS A 365 2.80 7.10 9.56
CA HIS A 365 4.04 7.86 9.52
C HIS A 365 4.02 8.78 8.30
N ARG A 366 4.35 10.06 8.48
CA ARG A 366 4.53 10.96 7.33
C ARG A 366 5.80 10.54 6.59
N GLY A 367 5.67 9.89 5.45
CA GLY A 367 6.75 9.75 4.48
C GLY A 367 7.06 11.14 3.89
N GLN A 368 8.31 11.41 3.53
CA GLN A 368 8.64 12.62 2.77
C GLN A 368 8.06 12.46 1.35
N SER A 369 6.80 12.83 1.16
CA SER A 369 6.23 13.16 -0.14
C SER A 369 6.38 14.66 -0.35
N GLY A 370 6.92 15.04 -1.52
CA GLY A 370 7.47 16.35 -1.84
C GLY A 370 6.64 17.56 -1.39
N GLY A 371 7.01 18.12 -0.25
CA GLY A 371 6.83 19.54 0.03
C GLY A 371 7.97 20.32 -0.61
N THR A 372 7.66 21.35 -1.37
CA THR A 372 8.65 22.29 -1.89
C THR A 372 9.34 23.01 -0.72
N GLY A 373 10.48 22.49 -0.30
CA GLY A 373 11.31 23.09 0.73
C GLY A 373 12.56 22.25 0.96
N ARG A 374 13.73 22.81 0.64
CA ARG A 374 15.04 22.20 0.89
C ARG A 374 15.15 21.70 2.35
N LEU A 375 15.81 20.53 2.51
CA LEU A 375 16.82 20.15 3.53
C LEU A 375 16.57 18.77 4.16
N GLY A 376 17.65 17.97 4.24
CA GLY A 376 17.91 17.05 5.35
C GLY A 376 17.80 15.55 5.05
N CYS A 377 18.87 14.95 4.54
CA CYS A 377 19.06 13.50 4.51
C CYS A 377 18.93 12.89 5.92
N ALA A 378 18.06 11.90 6.08
CA ALA A 378 18.09 10.97 7.21
C ALA A 378 18.50 9.59 6.68
N ALA A 379 19.80 9.30 6.71
CA ALA A 379 20.32 7.96 6.52
C ALA A 379 19.97 7.12 7.76
N GLY A 380 19.15 6.09 7.59
CA GLY A 380 18.85 5.12 8.64
C GLY A 380 20.10 4.34 9.02
N ARG A 381 20.57 4.51 10.27
CA ARG A 381 21.58 3.65 10.90
C ARG A 381 20.94 2.32 11.33
N PRO A 382 21.66 1.18 11.26
CA PRO A 382 21.15 -0.10 11.73
C PRO A 382 21.09 -0.14 13.25
N VAL A 383 19.92 -0.47 13.80
CA VAL A 383 19.73 -0.71 15.24
C VAL A 383 19.85 -2.21 15.51
N HIS A 384 20.86 -2.57 16.30
CA HIS A 384 21.11 -3.92 16.81
C HIS A 384 19.91 -4.41 17.64
N ARG A 385 19.29 -5.54 17.28
CA ARG A 385 18.31 -6.25 18.14
C ARG A 385 19.04 -7.22 19.08
N PRO A 386 18.76 -7.24 20.41
CA PRO A 386 18.99 -8.41 21.23
C PRO A 386 17.75 -9.32 21.20
N GLY A 387 17.97 -10.62 21.01
CA GLY A 387 16.92 -11.62 20.84
C GLY A 387 16.16 -11.92 22.14
N ARG A 388 14.85 -12.09 22.01
CA ARG A 388 14.04 -12.96 22.88
C ARG A 388 13.08 -13.77 22.03
N ARG A 389 13.38 -15.06 21.86
CA ARG A 389 12.46 -16.08 21.36
C ARG A 389 11.62 -16.58 22.54
N SER A 390 10.30 -16.51 22.44
CA SER A 390 9.39 -17.38 23.20
C SER A 390 8.93 -18.49 22.26
N GLY A 391 9.44 -19.70 22.48
CA GLY A 391 9.05 -20.88 21.73
C GLY A 391 7.63 -21.32 22.09
N ARG A 392 6.82 -21.58 21.08
CA ARG A 392 5.68 -22.51 21.16
C ARG A 392 5.77 -23.45 19.97
N ALA A 393 6.02 -24.72 20.27
CA ALA A 393 6.01 -25.81 19.31
C ALA A 393 4.58 -26.02 18.80
N VAL A 394 4.39 -26.04 17.49
CA VAL A 394 3.16 -26.47 16.83
C VAL A 394 3.42 -27.86 16.26
N LEU A 395 2.73 -28.86 16.81
CA LEU A 395 2.69 -30.23 16.29
C LEU A 395 1.88 -30.27 14.97
N PRO A 396 2.24 -31.10 13.99
CA PRO A 396 1.53 -31.16 12.71
C PRO A 396 0.19 -31.92 12.84
N ALA A 397 -0.88 -31.31 12.31
CA ALA A 397 -2.20 -31.91 12.19
C ALA A 397 -2.21 -33.03 11.12
N ARG A 398 -2.85 -34.15 11.44
CA ARG A 398 -3.11 -35.29 10.52
C ARG A 398 -4.10 -34.89 9.41
N PRO A 399 -3.94 -35.39 8.17
CA PRO A 399 -4.89 -35.11 7.09
C PRO A 399 -6.17 -35.94 7.23
N LEU A 400 -7.32 -35.28 7.07
CA LEU A 400 -8.65 -35.91 6.95
C LEU A 400 -8.75 -36.67 5.62
N ARG A 401 -9.17 -37.94 5.70
CA ARG A 401 -9.47 -38.80 4.54
C ARG A 401 -10.73 -38.31 3.82
N ARG A 402 -10.70 -38.28 2.48
CA ARG A 402 -11.89 -38.17 1.62
C ARG A 402 -12.64 -39.51 1.57
N PRO A 403 -13.98 -39.53 1.55
CA PRO A 403 -14.73 -40.66 1.04
C PRO A 403 -14.94 -40.53 -0.47
N ALA A 404 -14.66 -41.60 -1.20
CA ALA A 404 -15.10 -41.85 -2.56
C ALA A 404 -16.26 -42.86 -2.55
N ASP A 405 -17.13 -42.71 -3.54
CA ASP A 405 -18.06 -43.69 -4.13
C ASP A 405 -19.21 -44.29 -3.32
N ALA A 406 -20.42 -43.87 -3.69
CA ALA A 406 -21.57 -44.76 -3.84
C ALA A 406 -22.29 -44.42 -5.16
N GLY A 407 -22.27 -45.36 -6.12
CA GLY A 407 -23.03 -45.34 -7.37
C GLY A 407 -24.55 -45.45 -7.13
N GLN A 408 -25.37 -44.79 -7.95
CA GLN A 408 -25.95 -45.30 -9.20
C GLN A 408 -27.15 -46.24 -8.96
N GLU A 409 -28.38 -45.72 -9.16
CA GLU A 409 -29.47 -46.35 -9.93
C GLU A 409 -30.77 -45.52 -9.85
N LEU A 410 -31.24 -45.01 -11.00
CA LEU A 410 -32.62 -45.17 -11.52
C LEU A 410 -32.81 -44.29 -12.77
N ARG A 411 -32.60 -44.94 -13.93
CA ARG A 411 -33.35 -44.75 -15.19
C ARG A 411 -34.85 -44.97 -14.90
N GLU A 412 -35.85 -44.47 -15.60
CA GLU A 412 -36.06 -43.99 -16.97
C GLU A 412 -37.51 -43.43 -16.98
N ARG A 413 -37.80 -42.37 -17.74
CA ARG A 413 -38.99 -42.24 -18.61
C ARG A 413 -38.99 -40.89 -19.32
N HIS A 414 -38.79 -40.97 -20.63
CA HIS A 414 -39.02 -39.98 -21.68
C HIS A 414 -40.24 -40.49 -22.50
N PRO A 415 -40.73 -39.83 -23.57
CA PRO A 415 -40.96 -38.39 -23.88
C PRO A 415 -42.35 -38.27 -24.60
N PRO A 416 -42.60 -37.53 -25.71
CA PRO A 416 -42.14 -36.21 -26.20
C PRO A 416 -43.33 -35.26 -26.58
N ASP A 417 -43.01 -34.01 -26.96
CA ASP A 417 -43.20 -33.49 -28.33
C ASP A 417 -43.81 -32.07 -28.50
N ARG A 418 -43.31 -31.40 -29.54
CA ARG A 418 -43.83 -30.26 -30.33
C ARG A 418 -43.49 -28.80 -30.02
N ALA A 419 -42.77 -28.25 -30.99
CA ALA A 419 -42.59 -26.85 -31.33
C ALA A 419 -43.91 -26.13 -31.73
N PHE A 420 -43.98 -24.81 -31.50
CA PHE A 420 -44.74 -23.91 -32.37
C PHE A 420 -44.21 -22.46 -32.33
N ARG A 421 -44.20 -21.84 -33.52
CA ARG A 421 -43.84 -20.45 -33.84
C ARG A 421 -44.94 -19.45 -33.43
N GLY A 422 -44.58 -18.17 -33.33
CA GLY A 422 -45.47 -16.99 -33.54
C GLY A 422 -45.10 -15.83 -32.60
N GLN A 423 -44.42 -14.77 -33.03
CA GLN A 423 -44.88 -13.55 -33.73
C GLN A 423 -45.86 -12.62 -32.96
N MET A 424 -45.46 -11.33 -32.95
CA MET A 424 -46.23 -10.07 -32.89
C MET A 424 -46.54 -9.36 -31.56
N SER A 425 -45.93 -8.17 -31.47
CA SER A 425 -46.50 -6.83 -31.18
C SER A 425 -47.39 -6.61 -29.96
N THR A 426 -46.90 -5.76 -29.05
CA THR A 426 -47.47 -4.41 -28.79
C THR A 426 -46.44 -3.55 -28.09
#